data_AF-A0A9W7XSE7-F1
#
_entry.id   AF-A0A9W7XSE7-F1
#
_cell.length_a   1.000
_cell.length_b   1.000
_cell.length_c   1.000
_cell.angle_alpha   90.00
_cell.angle_beta   90.00
_cell.angle_gamma   90.00
#
_symmetry.space_group_name_H-M   'P 1'
#
loop_
_entity.id
_entity.type
_entity.pdbx_description
1 polymer ?
#
loop_
_entity_poly.entity_id
_entity_poly.type
_entity_poly.pdbx_seq_one_letter_code
_entity_poly.pdbx_strand_id
1 'polypeptide(L)'
;MVAAARRLSGLQKDVLHLYRDCLRAIKSKPKEAQPRFRAFARKEFDRNIGTLKRTDVKAIEYLLRIGRRRMEQYMAPTVQDISHQ
;
A
#
# COMPACT_ATOMS: atom_id res chain seq x y z
N MET A 1 11.73 -15.97 27.45
CA MET A 1 10.65 -16.37 26.51
C MET A 1 10.97 -15.79 25.14
N VAL A 2 11.32 -16.63 24.16
CA VAL A 2 11.48 -16.19 22.76
C VAL A 2 10.09 -16.05 22.17
N ALA A 3 9.69 -14.84 21.78
CA ALA A 3 8.44 -14.63 21.08
C ALA A 3 8.48 -15.41 19.76
N ALA A 4 7.62 -16.42 19.61
CA ALA A 4 7.49 -17.14 18.35
C ALA A 4 7.12 -16.13 17.26
N ALA A 5 7.95 -16.02 16.22
CA ALA A 5 7.67 -15.16 15.07
C ALA A 5 6.33 -15.57 14.48
N ARG A 6 5.29 -14.76 14.73
CA ARG A 6 3.92 -15.10 14.35
C ARG A 6 3.83 -15.15 12.82
N ARG A 7 3.69 -16.37 12.28
CA ARG A 7 3.61 -16.60 10.84
C ARG A 7 2.47 -15.78 10.25
N LEU A 8 2.80 -14.90 9.29
CA LEU A 8 1.80 -14.11 8.56
C LEU A 8 1.01 -15.01 7.62
N SER A 9 -0.30 -14.78 7.51
CA SER A 9 -1.13 -15.46 6.51
C SER A 9 -0.77 -15.00 5.08
N GLY A 10 -1.18 -15.75 4.06
CA GLY A 10 -0.97 -15.37 2.66
C GLY A 10 -1.51 -13.96 2.36
N LEU A 11 -2.74 -13.69 2.79
CA LEU A 11 -3.37 -12.38 2.63
C LEU A 11 -2.58 -11.24 3.30
N GLN A 12 -2.04 -11.48 4.49
CA GLN A 12 -1.20 -10.48 5.16
C GLN A 12 0.10 -10.21 4.41
N LYS A 13 0.71 -11.25 3.84
CA LYS A 13 1.88 -11.08 2.97
C LYS A 13 1.51 -10.29 1.71
N ASP A 14 0.35 -10.52 1.12
CA ASP A 14 -0.11 -9.78 -0.06
C ASP A 14 -0.31 -8.28 0.21
N VAL A 15 -0.85 -7.92 1.39
CA VAL A 15 -0.93 -6.53 1.85
C VAL A 15 0.46 -5.90 1.95
N LEU A 16 1.42 -6.62 2.56
CA LEU A 16 2.80 -6.13 2.68
C LEU A 16 3.50 -6.04 1.33
N HIS A 17 3.26 -6.99 0.41
CA HIS A 17 3.79 -6.94 -0.95
C HIS A 17 3.27 -5.71 -1.68
N LEU A 18 1.96 -5.47 -1.67
CA LEU A 18 1.38 -4.29 -2.31
C LEU A 18 1.98 -3.00 -1.77
N TYR A 19 2.12 -2.86 -0.43
CA TYR A 19 2.74 -1.69 0.17
C TYR A 19 4.20 -1.50 -0.29
N ARG A 20 4.99 -2.58 -0.31
CA ARG A 20 6.38 -2.55 -0.76
C ARG A 20 6.49 -2.20 -2.24
N ASP A 21 5.57 -2.68 -3.06
CA ASP A 21 5.54 -2.38 -4.50
C ASP A 21 5.22 -0.91 -4.75
N CYS A 22 4.28 -0.32 -4.01
CA CYS A 22 4.08 1.13 -4.01
C CYS A 22 5.38 1.88 -3.70
N LEU A 23 6.08 1.51 -2.61
CA LEU A 23 7.33 2.17 -2.22
C LEU A 23 8.46 2.01 -3.23
N ARG A 24 8.51 0.88 -3.96
CA ARG A 24 9.47 0.66 -5.05
C ARG A 24 9.14 1.52 -6.25
N ALA A 25 7.87 1.54 -6.67
CA ALA A 25 7.43 2.33 -7.80
C ALA A 25 7.60 3.83 -7.57
N ILE A 26 7.46 4.31 -6.33
CA ILE A 26 7.75 5.71 -5.99
C ILE A 26 9.18 6.13 -6.37
N LYS A 27 10.15 5.20 -6.38
CA LYS A 27 11.54 5.52 -6.74
C LYS A 27 11.69 5.94 -8.20
N SER A 28 10.75 5.61 -9.09
CA SER A 28 10.76 6.05 -10.48
C SER A 28 10.21 7.47 -10.69
N LYS A 29 9.62 8.07 -9.64
CA LYS A 29 9.05 9.43 -9.70
C LYS A 29 10.12 10.50 -9.47
N PRO A 30 9.90 11.74 -9.93
CA PRO A 30 10.77 12.89 -9.64
C PRO A 30 11.05 13.01 -8.14
N LYS A 31 12.30 13.32 -7.77
CA LYS A 31 12.78 13.30 -6.37
C LYS A 31 11.96 14.20 -5.46
N GLU A 32 11.52 15.33 -5.99
CA GLU A 32 10.74 16.38 -5.35
C GLU A 32 9.32 15.90 -5.02
N ALA A 33 8.76 15.02 -5.85
CA ALA A 33 7.42 14.46 -5.67
C ALA A 33 7.40 13.19 -4.79
N GLN A 34 8.53 12.46 -4.68
CA GLN A 34 8.58 11.19 -3.93
C GLN A 34 8.05 11.28 -2.48
N PRO A 35 8.34 12.34 -1.69
CA PRO A 35 7.80 12.46 -0.33
C PRO A 35 6.27 12.49 -0.31
N ARG A 36 5.64 13.17 -1.28
CA ARG A 36 4.16 13.25 -1.39
C ARG A 36 3.58 11.88 -1.68
N PHE A 37 4.14 11.16 -2.64
CA PHE A 37 3.69 9.79 -2.93
C PHE A 37 3.86 8.83 -1.73
N ARG A 38 4.96 8.94 -0.97
CA ARG A 38 5.14 8.14 0.26
C ARG A 38 4.07 8.45 1.30
N ALA A 39 3.82 9.74 1.53
CA ALA A 39 2.81 10.19 2.49
C ALA A 39 1.41 9.71 2.08
N PHE A 40 1.07 9.85 0.79
CA PHE A 40 -0.19 9.34 0.24
C PHE A 40 -0.33 7.83 0.42
N ALA A 41 0.67 7.04 0.00
CA ALA A 41 0.64 5.60 0.14
C ALA A 41 0.48 5.17 1.61
N ARG A 42 1.23 5.79 2.53
CA ARG A 42 1.09 5.51 3.97
C ARG A 42 -0.31 5.85 4.47
N LYS A 43 -0.82 7.04 4.16
CA LYS A 43 -2.17 7.48 4.57
C LYS A 43 -3.25 6.51 4.10
N GLU A 44 -3.17 6.00 2.87
CA GLU A 44 -4.16 5.04 2.35
C GLU A 44 -4.18 3.71 3.13
N PHE A 45 -3.01 3.19 3.53
CA PHE A 45 -2.94 1.96 4.32
C PHE A 45 -3.33 2.22 5.78
N ASP A 46 -2.91 3.34 6.36
CA ASP A 46 -3.17 3.70 7.75
C ASP A 46 -4.68 3.86 8.04
N ARG A 47 -5.49 4.34 7.07
CA ARG A 47 -6.97 4.45 7.21
C ARG A 47 -7.67 3.15 7.59
N ASN A 48 -7.06 2.01 7.26
CA ASN A 48 -7.64 0.69 7.49
C ASN A 48 -7.14 0.04 8.79
N ILE A 49 -6.09 0.61 9.41
CA ILE A 49 -5.55 0.14 10.69
C ILE A 49 -6.55 0.47 11.79
N GLY A 50 -6.93 -0.53 12.59
CA GLY A 50 -7.92 -0.39 13.66
C GLY A 50 -9.38 -0.51 13.20
N THR A 51 -9.67 -0.19 11.93
CA THR A 51 -11.01 -0.35 11.34
C THR A 51 -11.28 -1.78 10.87
N LEU A 52 -10.30 -2.42 10.22
CA LEU A 52 -10.43 -3.78 9.71
C LEU A 52 -9.88 -4.82 10.70
N LYS A 53 -10.65 -5.87 10.93
CA LYS A 53 -10.20 -7.06 11.66
C LYS A 53 -9.47 -8.00 10.72
N ARG A 54 -8.57 -8.81 11.27
CA ARG A 54 -7.84 -9.84 10.51
C ARG A 54 -8.76 -10.91 9.91
N THR A 55 -9.98 -11.03 10.42
CA THR A 55 -11.04 -11.94 9.97
C THR A 55 -11.84 -11.39 8.79
N ASP A 56 -11.70 -10.11 8.46
CA ASP A 56 -12.47 -9.44 7.40
C ASP A 56 -11.86 -9.74 6.01
N VAL A 57 -11.64 -11.03 5.73
CA VAL A 57 -10.88 -11.54 4.58
C VAL A 57 -11.40 -10.95 3.26
N LYS A 58 -12.73 -11.03 3.03
CA LYS A 58 -13.35 -10.52 1.80
C LYS A 58 -13.16 -9.02 1.61
N ALA A 59 -13.23 -8.23 2.69
CA ALA A 59 -13.03 -6.79 2.64
C ALA A 59 -11.56 -6.46 2.31
N ILE A 60 -10.61 -7.16 2.94
CA ILE A 60 -9.19 -7.00 2.68
C ILE A 60 -8.84 -7.40 1.24
N GLU A 61 -9.39 -8.50 0.72
CA GLU A 61 -9.23 -8.92 -0.68
C GLU A 61 -9.78 -7.88 -1.66
N TYR A 62 -10.97 -7.35 -1.37
CA TYR A 62 -11.55 -6.27 -2.16
C TYR A 62 -10.63 -5.05 -2.19
N LEU A 63 -10.17 -4.58 -1.03
CA LEU A 63 -9.27 -3.43 -0.91
C LEU A 63 -7.92 -3.68 -1.58
N LEU A 64 -7.37 -4.90 -1.51
CA LEU A 64 -6.16 -5.29 -2.25
C LEU A 64 -6.36 -5.14 -3.75
N ARG A 65 -7.50 -5.59 -4.28
CA ARG A 65 -7.81 -5.48 -5.71
C ARG A 65 -7.95 -4.02 -6.15
N ILE A 66 -8.62 -3.20 -5.35
CA ILE A 66 -8.75 -1.75 -5.63
C ILE A 66 -7.39 -1.05 -5.52
N GLY A 67 -6.61 -1.38 -4.49
CA GLY A 67 -5.28 -0.80 -4.26
C GLY A 67 -4.30 -1.10 -5.39
N ARG A 68 -4.31 -2.31 -5.95
CA ARG A 68 -3.49 -2.68 -7.12
C ARG A 68 -3.81 -1.83 -8.34
N ARG A 69 -5.10 -1.70 -8.70
CA ARG A 69 -5.53 -0.83 -9.82
C ARG A 69 -5.14 0.63 -9.61
N ARG A 70 -5.33 1.12 -8.38
CA ARG A 70 -4.96 2.50 -8.01
C ARG A 70 -3.45 2.73 -8.13
N MET A 71 -2.64 1.74 -7.74
CA MET A 71 -1.19 1.79 -7.87
C MET A 71 -0.76 1.86 -9.34
N GLU A 72 -1.34 1.03 -10.21
CA GLU A 72 -1.09 1.08 -11.66
C GLU A 72 -1.32 2.48 -12.24
N GLN A 73 -2.41 3.15 -11.81
CA GLN A 73 -2.74 4.50 -12.23
C GLN A 73 -1.73 5.56 -11.76
N TYR A 74 -1.45 5.65 -10.45
CA TYR A 74 -0.56 6.70 -9.93
C TYR A 74 0.91 6.43 -10.21
N MET A 75 1.28 5.18 -10.45
CA MET A 75 2.64 4.80 -10.80
C MET A 75 2.91 4.83 -12.30
N ALA A 76 1.90 5.08 -13.13
CA ALA A 76 2.06 5.31 -14.56
C ALA A 76 3.08 6.45 -14.84
N PRO A 77 3.95 6.32 -15.87
CA PRO A 77 4.96 7.33 -16.18
C PRO A 77 4.39 8.73 -16.46
N THR A 78 3.14 8.81 -16.91
CA THR A 78 2.42 10.05 -17.19
C THR A 78 2.06 10.84 -15.92
N VAL A 79 2.02 10.19 -14.75
CA VAL A 79 1.74 10.83 -13.47
C VAL A 79 3.05 11.18 -12.78
N GLN A 80 3.45 12.45 -12.81
CA GLN A 80 4.72 12.88 -12.23
C GLN A 80 4.60 13.42 -10.79
N ASP A 81 3.42 13.88 -10.40
CA ASP A 81 3.14 14.41 -9.07
C ASP A 81 1.67 14.15 -8.65
N ILE A 82 1.40 14.21 -7.35
CA ILE A 82 0.08 13.99 -6.74
C ILE A 82 -0.31 15.12 -5.77
N SER A 83 0.17 16.34 -6.02
CA SER A 83 -0.08 17.51 -5.17
C SER A 83 -1.57 17.88 -5.01
N HIS A 84 -2.48 17.31 -5.80
CA HIS A 84 -3.93 17.56 -5.77
C HIS A 84 -4.78 16.39 -5.23
N GLN A 85 -4.19 15.42 -4.52
CA GLN A 85 -4.87 14.23 -3.96
C GLN A 85 -5.05 14.27 -2.43
#